data_AF-A0A9P7GUR0-F1
#
_entry.id   AF-A0A9P7GUR0-F1
#
_cell.length_a   1.000
_cell.length_b   1.000
_cell.length_c   1.000
_cell.angle_alpha   90.00
_cell.angle_beta   90.00
_cell.angle_gamma   90.00
#
_symmetry.space_group_name_H-M   'P 1'
#
loop_
_entity.id
_entity.type
_entity.pdbx_description
1 polymer ?
#
loop_
_entity_poly.entity_id
_entity_poly.type
_entity_poly.pdbx_seq_one_letter_code
_entity_poly.pdbx_strand_id
1 'polypeptide(L)'
;MTSPTTERTIAQVTALVHDSSHSIVYRANLSNSDTSCTVPVVLKFNLDADLNTIEDLKKEAAAYSGLLPKSMQGHIIPKYYGLFHGNSSHGIEIFCIVLEDCGDSVKTDFRHLELEVKYKILTKLGQFHIQSHGYHPRDFAERNVVVKDGEYRLIDFHYLREHECAFDGNWNFGQMYEYEILPKCITLGGIGDELDVWKRDPVEYVDVNGMRLEAIDYPSQAVIDELLKRCCFEELGWATPVEVYDWLSAVRKYAVMKGLDSNKEDDFQQIIQHGVETKPDIDANE
;
A
#
# COMPACT_ATOMS: atom_id res chain seq x y z
N MET A 1 -29.14 1.53 54.22
CA MET A 1 -29.10 1.22 52.77
C MET A 1 -28.03 2.09 52.16
N THR A 2 -26.84 1.54 51.97
CA THR A 2 -25.72 2.21 51.27
C THR A 2 -26.05 2.24 49.78
N SER A 3 -26.13 3.43 49.20
CA SER A 3 -26.26 3.63 47.75
C SER A 3 -25.14 2.86 47.04
N PRO A 4 -25.40 2.24 45.87
CA PRO A 4 -24.34 1.61 45.09
C PRO A 4 -23.37 2.71 44.67
N THR A 5 -22.15 2.67 45.20
CA THR A 5 -21.04 3.50 44.72
C THR A 5 -20.88 3.20 43.25
N THR A 6 -21.22 4.15 42.38
CA THR A 6 -21.05 3.99 40.94
C THR A 6 -19.55 3.85 40.70
N GLU A 7 -19.14 2.66 40.28
CA GLU A 7 -17.76 2.33 39.98
C GLU A 7 -17.23 3.36 38.97
N ARG A 8 -16.26 4.17 39.39
CA ARG A 8 -15.80 5.33 38.62
C ARG A 8 -14.47 5.00 37.96
N THR A 9 -14.54 4.59 36.71
CA THR A 9 -13.35 4.46 35.87
C THR A 9 -12.83 5.84 35.49
N ILE A 10 -11.53 6.09 35.68
CA ILE A 10 -10.87 7.36 35.36
C ILE A 10 -9.75 7.09 34.36
N ALA A 11 -9.78 7.79 33.22
CA ALA A 11 -8.68 7.84 32.27
C ALA A 11 -7.81 9.07 32.56
N GLN A 12 -6.58 8.85 32.99
CA GLN A 12 -5.61 9.93 33.18
C GLN A 12 -4.82 10.11 31.89
N VAL A 13 -5.04 11.23 31.20
CA VAL A 13 -4.30 11.59 29.98
C VAL A 13 -2.83 11.78 30.29
N THR A 14 -1.97 11.19 29.47
CA THR A 14 -0.50 11.22 29.63
C THR A 14 0.20 11.95 28.49
N ALA A 15 -0.34 11.92 27.27
CA ALA A 15 0.23 12.62 26.12
C ALA A 15 -0.81 12.89 25.03
N LEU A 16 -0.61 13.96 24.26
CA LEU A 16 -1.25 14.16 22.96
C LEU A 16 -0.48 13.36 21.91
N VAL A 17 -1.17 12.54 21.13
CA VAL A 17 -0.59 11.66 20.09
C VAL A 17 -0.82 12.24 18.70
N HIS A 18 -2.01 12.78 18.46
CA HIS A 18 -2.44 13.29 17.17
C HIS A 18 -3.45 14.42 17.36
N ASP A 19 -3.35 15.45 16.52
CA ASP A 19 -4.23 16.59 16.50
C ASP A 19 -4.47 17.01 15.04
N SER A 20 -5.70 16.84 14.55
CA SER A 20 -6.13 17.31 13.24
C SER A 20 -7.58 17.76 13.27
N SER A 21 -8.03 18.38 12.18
CA SER A 21 -9.43 18.77 11.98
C SER A 21 -10.43 17.59 12.04
N HIS A 22 -9.95 16.35 11.90
CA HIS A 22 -10.81 15.18 11.89
C HIS A 22 -10.89 14.46 13.22
N SER A 23 -9.84 14.52 14.04
CA SER A 23 -9.82 13.90 15.37
C SER A 23 -8.64 14.37 16.21
N ILE A 24 -8.79 14.26 17.52
CA ILE A 24 -7.72 14.47 18.49
C ILE A 24 -7.55 13.17 19.27
N VAL A 25 -6.31 12.67 19.34
CA VAL A 25 -5.98 11.40 19.98
C VAL A 25 -5.03 11.64 21.14
N TYR A 26 -5.39 11.11 22.30
CA TYR A 26 -4.56 11.14 23.51
C TYR A 26 -4.18 9.73 23.94
N ARG A 27 -2.98 9.57 24.50
CA ARG A 27 -2.65 8.43 25.37
C ARG A 27 -3.17 8.69 26.77
N ALA A 28 -3.64 7.64 27.43
CA ALA A 28 -4.08 7.71 28.81
C ALA A 28 -3.84 6.38 29.54
N ASN A 29 -3.87 6.46 30.86
CA ASN A 29 -3.92 5.28 31.72
C ASN A 29 -5.32 5.17 32.33
N LEU A 30 -6.01 4.07 32.03
CA LEU A 30 -7.31 3.76 32.58
C LEU A 30 -7.12 3.09 33.95
N SER A 31 -7.71 3.68 34.98
CA SER A 31 -7.71 3.16 36.35
C SER A 31 -9.13 2.94 36.84
N ASN A 32 -9.34 1.87 37.59
CA ASN A 32 -10.57 1.65 38.35
C ASN A 32 -10.26 1.92 39.83
N SER A 33 -11.19 2.50 40.58
CA SER A 33 -11.01 2.83 42.01
C SER A 33 -10.62 1.61 42.86
N ASP A 34 -10.96 0.42 42.37
CA ASP A 34 -10.83 -0.83 43.12
C ASP A 34 -9.57 -1.62 42.71
N THR A 35 -8.82 -1.19 41.68
CA THR A 35 -7.60 -1.86 41.23
C THR A 35 -6.41 -0.91 41.16
N SER A 36 -5.28 -1.31 41.75
CA SER A 36 -4.00 -0.60 41.59
C SER A 36 -3.38 -0.74 40.20
N CYS A 37 -3.98 -1.57 39.34
CA CYS A 37 -3.51 -1.81 37.98
C CYS A 37 -4.12 -0.80 37.01
N THR A 38 -3.29 -0.16 36.22
CA THR A 38 -3.71 0.73 35.13
C THR A 38 -3.60 0.03 33.78
N VAL A 39 -4.56 0.27 32.90
CA VAL A 39 -4.54 -0.23 31.51
C VAL A 39 -4.17 0.93 30.58
N PRO A 40 -3.09 0.84 29.78
CA PRO A 40 -2.76 1.87 28.81
C PRO A 40 -3.77 1.85 27.65
N VAL A 41 -4.34 3.01 27.37
CA VAL A 41 -5.38 3.20 26.35
C VAL A 41 -5.09 4.42 25.49
N VAL A 42 -5.71 4.47 24.33
CA VAL A 42 -5.84 5.69 23.54
C VAL A 42 -7.28 6.18 23.56
N LEU A 43 -7.44 7.49 23.67
CA LEU A 43 -8.71 8.20 23.66
C LEU A 43 -8.78 8.98 22.35
N LYS A 44 -9.68 8.62 21.46
CA LYS A 44 -9.92 9.35 20.20
C LYS A 44 -11.21 10.16 20.32
N PHE A 45 -11.09 11.46 20.19
CA PHE A 45 -12.17 12.43 20.29
C PHE A 45 -12.37 13.13 18.96
N ASN A 46 -13.60 13.54 18.70
CA ASN A 46 -13.90 14.60 17.75
C ASN A 46 -14.46 15.78 18.54
N LEU A 47 -13.69 16.87 18.59
CA LEU A 47 -14.06 18.08 19.34
C LEU A 47 -14.68 19.17 18.44
N ASP A 48 -14.62 18.98 17.12
CA ASP A 48 -15.28 19.88 16.19
C ASP A 48 -16.78 19.58 16.12
N ALA A 49 -17.58 20.64 16.07
CA ALA A 49 -19.03 20.57 15.94
C ALA A 49 -19.51 20.16 14.52
N ASP A 50 -18.60 19.78 13.63
CA ASP A 50 -18.96 19.26 12.32
C ASP A 50 -19.62 17.88 12.46
N LEU A 51 -20.87 17.79 12.04
CA LEU A 51 -21.66 16.56 12.09
C LEU A 51 -21.00 15.41 11.30
N ASN A 52 -20.22 15.72 10.26
CA ASN A 52 -19.55 14.70 9.45
C ASN A 52 -18.47 13.97 10.25
N THR A 53 -17.66 14.72 11.03
CA THR A 53 -16.58 14.09 11.82
C THR A 53 -17.18 13.24 12.93
N ILE A 54 -18.24 13.69 13.61
CA ILE A 54 -18.94 12.88 14.63
C ILE A 54 -19.45 11.57 14.04
N GLU A 55 -20.03 11.62 12.84
CA GLU A 55 -20.53 10.42 12.16
C GLU A 55 -19.40 9.45 11.79
N ASP A 56 -18.25 9.94 11.36
CA ASP A 56 -17.10 9.09 11.06
C ASP A 56 -16.55 8.39 12.32
N LEU A 57 -16.52 9.07 13.46
CA LEU A 57 -16.18 8.44 14.73
C LEU A 57 -17.19 7.36 15.13
N LYS A 58 -18.49 7.60 14.92
CA LYS A 58 -19.54 6.60 15.19
C LYS A 58 -19.42 5.38 14.26
N LYS A 59 -19.12 5.58 12.97
CA LYS A 59 -18.85 4.49 12.02
C LYS A 59 -17.65 3.67 12.45
N GLU A 60 -16.56 4.30 12.87
CA GLU A 60 -15.39 3.59 13.38
C GLU A 60 -15.74 2.79 14.64
N ALA A 61 -16.47 3.36 15.59
CA ALA A 61 -16.93 2.63 16.78
C ALA A 61 -17.85 1.45 16.42
N ALA A 62 -18.73 1.60 15.42
CA ALA A 62 -19.57 0.53 14.91
C ALA A 62 -18.72 -0.59 14.29
N ALA A 63 -17.64 -0.22 13.59
CA ALA A 63 -16.71 -1.18 13.01
C ALA A 63 -16.09 -2.09 14.09
N TYR A 64 -15.56 -1.49 15.16
CA TYR A 64 -14.97 -2.24 16.26
C TYR A 64 -15.99 -3.05 17.09
N SER A 65 -17.19 -2.51 17.30
CA SER A 65 -18.17 -3.09 18.22
C SER A 65 -18.97 -4.25 17.63
N GLY A 66 -19.18 -4.28 16.32
CA GLY A 66 -20.02 -5.31 15.70
C GLY A 66 -19.71 -5.69 14.26
N LEU A 67 -19.14 -4.79 13.44
CA LEU A 67 -18.88 -5.11 12.04
C LEU A 67 -17.71 -6.07 11.87
N LEU A 68 -16.60 -5.81 12.57
CA LEU A 68 -15.40 -6.63 12.55
C LEU A 68 -15.47 -7.70 13.64
N PRO A 69 -15.05 -8.95 13.37
CA PRO A 69 -15.06 -9.99 14.38
C PRO A 69 -14.22 -9.66 15.61
N LYS A 70 -14.77 -9.99 16.78
CA LYS A 70 -14.08 -9.82 18.08
C LYS A 70 -12.75 -10.58 18.16
N SER A 71 -12.58 -11.67 17.41
CA SER A 71 -11.33 -12.44 17.34
C SER A 71 -10.15 -11.64 16.79
N MET A 72 -10.41 -10.54 16.08
CA MET A 72 -9.36 -9.67 15.53
C MET A 72 -8.75 -8.74 16.58
N GLN A 73 -9.51 -8.44 17.66
CA GLN A 73 -9.12 -7.46 18.67
C GLN A 73 -7.94 -7.94 19.53
N GLY A 74 -6.95 -7.07 19.71
CA GLY A 74 -5.70 -7.37 20.40
C GLY A 74 -4.64 -8.07 19.55
N HIS A 75 -4.97 -8.43 18.30
CA HIS A 75 -4.04 -9.12 17.40
C HIS A 75 -3.87 -8.46 16.04
N ILE A 76 -4.96 -8.19 15.32
CA ILE A 76 -4.95 -7.52 14.00
C ILE A 76 -5.30 -6.05 14.18
N ILE A 77 -6.27 -5.79 15.05
CA ILE A 77 -6.78 -4.46 15.37
C ILE A 77 -6.71 -4.24 16.89
N PRO A 78 -6.72 -3.00 17.40
CA PRO A 78 -6.76 -2.73 18.84
C PRO A 78 -7.96 -3.37 19.53
N LYS A 79 -7.83 -3.66 20.82
CA LYS A 79 -9.02 -3.91 21.65
C LYS A 79 -9.86 -2.65 21.75
N TYR A 80 -11.17 -2.83 21.65
CA TYR A 80 -12.17 -1.78 21.80
C TYR A 80 -12.82 -1.88 23.16
N TYR A 81 -12.68 -0.83 23.96
CA TYR A 81 -13.26 -0.74 25.29
C TYR A 81 -14.63 -0.08 25.29
N GLY A 82 -14.95 0.73 24.28
CA GLY A 82 -16.26 1.34 24.12
C GLY A 82 -16.24 2.70 23.43
N LEU A 83 -17.44 3.14 23.07
CA LEU A 83 -17.75 4.51 22.67
C LEU A 83 -18.48 5.17 23.83
N PHE A 84 -17.90 6.24 24.33
CA PHE A 84 -18.44 7.02 25.44
C PHE A 84 -18.93 8.35 24.91
N HIS A 85 -20.00 8.86 25.52
CA HIS A 85 -20.56 10.16 25.18
C HIS A 85 -20.79 10.97 26.45
N GLY A 86 -20.70 12.28 26.36
CA GLY A 86 -20.90 13.19 27.48
C GLY A 86 -20.98 14.64 27.01
N ASN A 87 -20.96 15.57 27.96
CA ASN A 87 -20.96 16.99 27.67
C ASN A 87 -19.71 17.65 28.24
N SER A 88 -19.15 18.60 27.48
CA SER A 88 -18.12 19.50 27.99
C SER A 88 -18.67 20.42 29.08
N SER A 89 -17.79 21.13 29.78
CA SER A 89 -18.20 22.17 30.74
C SER A 89 -19.03 23.29 30.11
N HIS A 90 -18.99 23.42 28.79
CA HIS A 90 -19.75 24.40 28.01
C HIS A 90 -21.04 23.80 27.39
N GLY A 91 -21.40 22.56 27.74
CA GLY A 91 -22.60 21.90 27.22
C GLY A 91 -22.49 21.37 25.79
N ILE A 92 -21.28 21.29 25.25
CA ILE A 92 -21.01 20.72 23.91
C ILE A 92 -20.96 19.20 24.04
N GLU A 93 -21.71 18.48 23.21
CA GLU A 93 -21.68 17.02 23.17
C GLU A 93 -20.30 16.53 22.69
N ILE A 94 -19.71 15.57 23.41
CA ILE A 94 -18.42 14.97 23.11
C ILE A 94 -18.59 13.47 23.01
N PHE A 95 -18.01 12.89 21.95
CA PHE A 95 -17.87 11.45 21.77
C PHE A 95 -16.40 11.05 21.91
N CYS A 96 -16.15 9.89 22.52
CA CYS A 96 -14.81 9.35 22.75
C CYS A 96 -14.78 7.85 22.50
N ILE A 97 -13.96 7.40 21.57
CA ILE A 97 -13.61 5.98 21.45
C ILE A 97 -12.44 5.70 22.41
N VAL A 98 -12.54 4.61 23.15
CA VAL A 98 -11.43 4.11 23.99
C VAL A 98 -10.91 2.81 23.38
N LEU A 99 -9.64 2.81 22.97
CA LEU A 99 -8.95 1.65 22.38
C LEU A 99 -7.70 1.27 23.18
N GLU A 100 -7.19 0.07 22.95
CA GLU A 100 -5.86 -0.36 23.39
C GLU A 100 -4.76 0.56 22.84
N ASP A 101 -3.79 0.94 23.68
CA ASP A 101 -2.60 1.65 23.22
C ASP A 101 -1.61 0.68 22.58
N CYS A 102 -1.68 0.63 21.25
CA CYS A 102 -0.84 -0.19 20.38
C CYS A 102 0.40 0.54 19.85
N GLY A 103 0.84 1.63 20.51
CA GLY A 103 2.09 2.32 20.21
C GLY A 103 1.93 3.46 19.19
N ASP A 104 3.00 3.75 18.47
CA ASP A 104 3.07 4.89 17.54
C ASP A 104 2.73 4.45 16.11
N SER A 105 2.17 5.36 15.30
CA SER A 105 1.98 5.08 13.88
C SER A 105 3.30 5.01 13.13
N VAL A 106 3.33 4.17 12.10
CA VAL A 106 4.46 4.08 11.17
C VAL A 106 4.65 5.46 10.53
N LYS A 107 5.87 6.01 10.64
CA LYS A 107 6.20 7.37 10.15
C LYS A 107 6.91 7.36 8.79
N THR A 108 7.50 6.23 8.44
CA THR A 108 8.23 6.06 7.18
C THR A 108 7.27 5.54 6.12
N ASP A 109 7.26 6.16 4.95
CA ASP A 109 6.56 5.69 3.76
C ASP A 109 6.82 4.20 3.53
N PHE A 110 5.75 3.43 3.26
CA PHE A 110 5.83 1.98 3.17
C PHE A 110 6.86 1.52 2.17
N ARG A 111 7.08 2.24 1.06
CA ARG A 111 8.05 1.87 0.02
C ARG A 111 9.49 1.86 0.54
N HIS A 112 9.78 2.72 1.51
CA HIS A 112 11.11 2.86 2.12
C HIS A 112 11.30 2.01 3.38
N LEU A 113 10.31 1.22 3.78
CA LEU A 113 10.47 0.28 4.89
C LEU A 113 11.35 -0.90 4.49
N GLU A 114 12.09 -1.41 5.48
CA GLU A 114 12.78 -2.69 5.36
C GLU A 114 11.80 -3.80 4.97
N LEU A 115 12.25 -4.71 4.11
CA LEU A 115 11.41 -5.74 3.52
C LEU A 115 10.72 -6.62 4.58
N GLU A 116 11.43 -6.95 5.67
CA GLU A 116 10.85 -7.72 6.79
C GLU A 116 9.69 -6.98 7.47
N VAL A 117 9.78 -5.65 7.57
CA VAL A 117 8.71 -4.83 8.15
C VAL A 117 7.51 -4.81 7.22
N LYS A 118 7.72 -4.62 5.91
CA LYS A 118 6.66 -4.70 4.89
C LYS A 118 5.90 -6.03 5.00
N TYR A 119 6.62 -7.15 5.11
CA TYR A 119 6.01 -8.47 5.27
C TYR A 119 5.14 -8.57 6.52
N LYS A 120 5.58 -8.03 7.67
CA LYS A 120 4.80 -8.05 8.91
C LYS A 120 3.49 -7.25 8.78
N ILE A 121 3.56 -6.06 8.18
CA ILE A 121 2.39 -5.20 7.96
C ILE A 121 1.41 -5.87 6.99
N LEU A 122 1.89 -6.35 5.84
CA LEU A 122 1.06 -7.04 4.86
C LEU A 122 0.49 -8.36 5.41
N THR A 123 1.21 -9.05 6.28
CA THR A 123 0.65 -10.20 7.01
C THR A 123 -0.57 -9.79 7.84
N LYS A 124 -0.52 -8.64 8.55
CA LYS A 124 -1.69 -8.13 9.29
C LYS A 124 -2.84 -7.76 8.36
N LEU A 125 -2.56 -7.15 7.20
CA LEU A 125 -3.58 -6.81 6.20
C LEU A 125 -4.21 -8.07 5.58
N GLY A 126 -3.41 -9.08 5.26
CA GLY A 126 -3.89 -10.36 4.76
C GLY A 126 -4.76 -11.09 5.79
N GLN A 127 -4.34 -11.10 7.06
CA GLN A 127 -5.14 -11.63 8.16
C GLN A 127 -6.46 -10.86 8.34
N PHE A 128 -6.44 -9.53 8.19
CA PHE A 128 -7.63 -8.70 8.18
C PHE A 128 -8.59 -9.17 7.08
N HIS A 129 -8.11 -9.30 5.85
CA HIS A 129 -8.91 -9.71 4.69
C HIS A 129 -9.56 -11.09 4.86
N ILE A 130 -8.90 -12.03 5.53
CA ILE A 130 -9.45 -13.36 5.82
C ILE A 130 -10.54 -13.28 6.89
N GLN A 131 -10.32 -12.48 7.94
CA GLN A 131 -11.18 -12.46 9.12
C GLN A 131 -12.29 -11.42 9.06
N SER A 132 -12.19 -10.38 8.23
CA SER A 132 -13.14 -9.27 8.21
C SER A 132 -14.50 -9.63 7.61
N HIS A 133 -14.68 -10.84 7.06
CA HIS A 133 -15.90 -11.26 6.37
C HIS A 133 -16.26 -10.38 5.17
N GLY A 134 -15.26 -10.00 4.38
CA GLY A 134 -15.48 -9.25 3.14
C GLY A 134 -15.47 -7.73 3.34
N TYR A 135 -14.69 -7.22 4.30
CA TYR A 135 -14.36 -5.80 4.38
C TYR A 135 -12.88 -5.53 4.11
N HIS A 136 -12.62 -4.38 3.49
CA HIS A 136 -11.28 -3.82 3.25
C HIS A 136 -11.19 -2.39 3.82
N PRO A 137 -10.12 -2.02 4.54
CA PRO A 137 -9.87 -0.64 4.96
C PRO A 137 -9.47 0.21 3.77
N ARG A 138 -10.32 1.15 3.36
CA ARG A 138 -10.10 1.94 2.15
C ARG A 138 -8.90 2.89 2.27
N ASP A 139 -8.58 3.33 3.48
CA ASP A 139 -7.45 4.22 3.76
C ASP A 139 -6.28 3.45 4.38
N PHE A 140 -5.80 2.42 3.68
CA PHE A 140 -4.60 1.69 4.09
C PHE A 140 -3.35 2.55 3.82
N ALA A 141 -2.82 3.16 4.87
CA ALA A 141 -1.66 4.04 4.84
C ALA A 141 -0.82 3.90 6.13
N GLU A 142 0.41 4.39 6.13
CA GLU A 142 1.38 4.31 7.22
C GLU A 142 0.81 4.84 8.54
N ARG A 143 0.10 5.98 8.45
CA ARG A 143 -0.55 6.62 9.59
C ARG A 143 -1.61 5.74 10.28
N ASN A 144 -2.16 4.77 9.55
CA ASN A 144 -3.21 3.86 9.99
C ASN A 144 -2.67 2.46 10.36
N VAL A 145 -1.34 2.35 10.49
CA VAL A 145 -0.65 1.18 11.04
C VAL A 145 0.15 1.64 12.26
N VAL A 146 -0.13 1.04 13.41
CA VAL A 146 0.58 1.33 14.66
C VAL A 146 1.44 0.16 15.11
N VAL A 147 2.54 0.44 15.79
CA VAL A 147 3.50 -0.57 16.25
C VAL A 147 3.91 -0.36 17.70
N LYS A 148 3.91 -1.46 18.47
CA LYS A 148 4.42 -1.52 19.84
C LYS A 148 5.10 -2.86 20.06
N ASP A 149 6.31 -2.84 20.60
CA ASP A 149 7.10 -4.05 20.87
C ASP A 149 7.25 -4.98 19.63
N GLY A 150 7.33 -4.39 18.44
CA GLY A 150 7.43 -5.11 17.16
C GLY A 150 6.12 -5.67 16.62
N GLU A 151 5.01 -5.47 17.33
CA GLU A 151 3.67 -5.94 16.97
C GLU A 151 2.86 -4.85 16.29
N TYR A 152 2.42 -5.11 15.05
CA TYR A 152 1.66 -4.17 14.23
C TYR A 152 0.15 -4.35 14.40
N ARG A 153 -0.60 -3.26 14.38
CA ARG A 153 -2.07 -3.23 14.37
C ARG A 153 -2.59 -2.25 13.33
N LEU A 154 -3.71 -2.59 12.70
CA LEU A 154 -4.44 -1.72 11.79
C LEU A 154 -5.44 -0.87 12.60
N ILE A 155 -5.58 0.40 12.27
CA ILE A 155 -6.51 1.34 12.92
C ILE A 155 -7.31 2.15 11.89
N ASP A 156 -8.17 3.04 12.38
CA ASP A 156 -8.93 4.02 11.60
C ASP A 156 -9.96 3.42 10.62
N PHE A 157 -10.94 2.69 11.18
CA PHE A 157 -11.95 1.97 10.41
C PHE A 157 -13.23 2.77 10.13
N HIS A 158 -13.16 4.10 10.12
CA HIS A 158 -14.31 4.93 9.74
C HIS A 158 -14.72 4.73 8.27
N TYR A 159 -13.80 4.20 7.45
CA TYR A 159 -14.08 3.90 6.04
C TYR A 159 -13.71 2.47 5.61
N LEU A 160 -14.58 1.53 5.96
CA LEU A 160 -14.55 0.17 5.45
C LEU A 160 -15.38 0.05 4.17
N ARG A 161 -14.88 -0.73 3.22
CA ARG A 161 -15.57 -1.05 1.96
C ARG A 161 -15.81 -2.55 1.88
N GLU A 162 -17.00 -2.95 1.48
CA GLU A 162 -17.28 -4.33 1.12
C GLU A 162 -16.42 -4.76 -0.08
N HIS A 163 -15.84 -5.95 0.00
CA HIS A 163 -15.08 -6.53 -1.09
C HIS A 163 -15.19 -8.06 -1.09
N GLU A 164 -15.27 -8.65 -2.27
CA GLU A 164 -15.17 -10.10 -2.42
C GLU A 164 -13.69 -10.49 -2.38
N CYS A 165 -13.30 -11.11 -1.27
CA CYS A 165 -11.92 -11.50 -1.06
C CYS A 165 -11.70 -12.98 -1.37
N ALA A 166 -10.91 -13.27 -2.40
CA ALA A 166 -10.45 -14.62 -2.71
C ALA A 166 -9.08 -14.94 -2.08
N PHE A 167 -8.56 -14.08 -1.19
CA PHE A 167 -7.26 -14.28 -0.57
C PHE A 167 -7.26 -15.53 0.33
N ASP A 168 -6.31 -16.42 0.11
CA ASP A 168 -6.19 -17.70 0.83
C ASP A 168 -5.14 -17.68 1.94
N GLY A 169 -4.57 -16.51 2.24
CA GLY A 169 -3.52 -16.34 3.25
C GLY A 169 -2.11 -16.45 2.72
N ASN A 170 -1.92 -16.80 1.44
CA ASN A 170 -0.60 -16.91 0.86
C ASN A 170 -0.22 -15.67 0.05
N TRP A 171 0.75 -14.92 0.58
CA TRP A 171 1.34 -13.76 -0.10
C TRP A 171 2.43 -14.13 -1.11
N ASN A 172 3.00 -15.34 -1.04
CA ASN A 172 4.18 -15.74 -1.83
C ASN A 172 5.34 -14.72 -1.74
N PHE A 173 5.57 -14.17 -0.56
CA PHE A 173 6.61 -13.15 -0.33
C PHE A 173 7.97 -13.57 -0.88
N GLY A 174 8.65 -12.65 -1.56
CA GLY A 174 9.99 -12.86 -2.11
C GLY A 174 10.10 -13.91 -3.22
N GLN A 175 8.97 -14.45 -3.70
CA GLN A 175 8.93 -15.24 -4.93
C GLN A 175 8.96 -14.32 -6.16
N MET A 176 9.22 -14.94 -7.32
CA MET A 176 9.28 -14.24 -8.59
C MET A 176 7.90 -13.79 -9.02
N TYR A 177 7.75 -12.52 -9.38
CA TYR A 177 6.49 -11.93 -9.82
C TYR A 177 5.98 -12.65 -11.07
N GLU A 178 4.97 -13.49 -10.88
CA GLU A 178 4.22 -14.19 -11.92
C GLU A 178 2.74 -14.07 -11.56
N TYR A 179 1.87 -13.93 -12.57
CA TYR A 179 0.44 -13.70 -12.33
C TYR A 179 -0.20 -14.80 -11.48
N GLU A 180 0.26 -16.04 -11.64
CA GLU A 180 -0.21 -17.23 -10.94
C GLU A 180 0.13 -17.26 -9.45
N ILE A 181 1.17 -16.53 -9.03
CA ILE A 181 1.61 -16.48 -7.63
C ILE A 181 1.06 -15.25 -6.89
N LEU A 182 0.41 -14.32 -7.58
CA LEU A 182 -0.16 -13.15 -6.94
C LEU A 182 -1.30 -13.53 -5.99
N PRO A 183 -1.50 -12.75 -4.92
CA PRO A 183 -2.70 -12.87 -4.12
C PRO A 183 -3.93 -12.82 -5.02
N LYS A 184 -4.81 -13.83 -4.89
CA LYS A 184 -6.09 -13.88 -5.63
C LYS A 184 -6.99 -12.67 -5.37
N CYS A 185 -6.73 -11.92 -4.29
CA CYS A 185 -7.35 -10.63 -4.06
C CYS A 185 -6.58 -9.53 -4.81
N ILE A 186 -7.19 -8.98 -5.86
CA ILE A 186 -6.62 -7.90 -6.69
C ILE A 186 -6.14 -6.71 -5.85
N THR A 187 -6.89 -6.33 -4.81
CA THR A 187 -6.50 -5.24 -3.91
C THR A 187 -5.19 -5.53 -3.18
N LEU A 188 -5.02 -6.74 -2.65
CA LEU A 188 -3.77 -7.14 -2.00
C LEU A 188 -2.64 -7.30 -3.02
N GLY A 189 -2.96 -7.79 -4.23
CA GLY A 189 -2.04 -7.82 -5.37
C GLY A 189 -1.45 -6.44 -5.65
N GLY A 190 -2.29 -5.43 -5.87
CA GLY A 190 -1.84 -4.06 -6.15
C GLY A 190 -1.03 -3.45 -5.00
N ILE A 191 -1.44 -3.65 -3.75
CA ILE A 191 -0.69 -3.14 -2.59
C ILE A 191 0.67 -3.83 -2.46
N GLY A 192 0.74 -5.16 -2.60
CA GLY A 192 2.02 -5.86 -2.57
C GLY A 192 2.96 -5.41 -3.69
N ASP A 193 2.38 -5.09 -4.85
CA ASP A 193 3.11 -4.65 -6.03
C ASP A 193 3.74 -3.28 -5.80
N GLU A 194 2.94 -2.33 -5.29
CA GLU A 194 3.39 -0.99 -4.90
C GLU A 194 4.50 -1.03 -3.85
N LEU A 195 4.52 -2.06 -3.00
CA LEU A 195 5.50 -2.20 -1.93
C LEU A 195 6.72 -3.07 -2.30
N ASP A 196 6.82 -3.53 -3.55
CA ASP A 196 7.92 -4.36 -4.07
C ASP A 196 8.18 -5.61 -3.22
N VAL A 197 7.12 -6.32 -2.80
CA VAL A 197 7.24 -7.51 -1.92
C VAL A 197 7.49 -8.82 -2.66
N TRP A 198 7.46 -8.78 -3.98
CA TRP A 198 7.85 -9.87 -4.87
C TRP A 198 9.14 -9.51 -5.59
N LYS A 199 9.95 -10.54 -5.87
CA LYS A 199 11.12 -10.36 -6.72
C LYS A 199 10.62 -10.09 -8.14
N ARG A 200 11.14 -9.06 -8.76
CA ARG A 200 11.03 -8.90 -10.20
C ARG A 200 12.34 -9.34 -10.82
N ASP A 201 12.29 -9.82 -12.07
CA ASP A 201 13.52 -9.85 -12.85
C ASP A 201 14.12 -8.45 -12.80
N PRO A 202 15.44 -8.30 -12.69
CA PRO A 202 16.05 -7.01 -12.93
C PRO A 202 15.53 -6.54 -14.29
N VAL A 203 14.76 -5.46 -14.29
CA VAL A 203 14.30 -4.84 -15.52
C VAL A 203 15.57 -4.39 -16.21
N GLU A 204 15.98 -5.13 -17.24
CA GLU A 204 17.05 -4.70 -18.12
C GLU A 204 16.53 -3.48 -18.87
N TYR A 205 17.41 -2.52 -19.13
CA TYR A 205 17.06 -1.33 -19.88
C TYR A 205 17.95 -1.23 -21.10
N VAL A 206 17.37 -0.69 -22.16
CA VAL A 206 18.09 -0.23 -23.34
C VAL A 206 18.03 1.29 -23.43
N ASP A 207 19.03 1.87 -24.05
CA ASP A 207 19.11 3.28 -24.39
C ASP A 207 18.76 3.46 -25.87
N VAL A 208 17.79 4.31 -26.15
CA VAL A 208 17.47 4.75 -27.51
C VAL A 208 17.62 6.26 -27.53
N ASN A 209 18.76 6.73 -28.07
CA ASN A 209 19.09 8.15 -28.20
C ASN A 209 19.00 8.95 -26.88
N GLY A 210 19.46 8.36 -25.78
CA GLY A 210 19.44 8.95 -24.43
C GLY A 210 18.16 8.71 -23.64
N MET A 211 17.17 8.02 -24.23
CA MET A 211 15.97 7.59 -23.52
C MET A 211 16.14 6.15 -23.01
N ARG A 212 15.98 5.97 -21.70
CA ARG A 212 16.07 4.66 -21.06
C ARG A 212 14.71 3.95 -21.08
N LEU A 213 14.64 2.82 -21.77
CA LEU A 213 13.42 2.05 -22.02
C LEU A 213 13.57 0.62 -21.48
N GLU A 214 12.47 -0.02 -21.08
CA GLU A 214 12.50 -1.41 -20.59
C GLU A 214 12.87 -2.38 -21.73
N ALA A 215 13.94 -3.15 -21.58
CA ALA A 215 14.51 -3.99 -22.64
C ALA A 215 13.55 -5.09 -23.14
N ILE A 216 12.51 -5.43 -22.38
CA ILE A 216 11.56 -6.49 -22.73
C ILE A 216 10.88 -6.25 -24.09
N ASP A 217 10.60 -4.98 -24.40
CA ASP A 217 9.88 -4.58 -25.61
C ASP A 217 10.80 -4.29 -26.81
N TYR A 218 12.12 -4.29 -26.61
CA TYR A 218 13.08 -3.81 -27.60
C TYR A 218 14.18 -4.86 -27.90
N PRO A 219 14.91 -4.73 -29.02
CA PRO A 219 16.07 -5.57 -29.31
C PRO A 219 17.19 -5.33 -28.29
N SER A 220 18.23 -6.16 -28.31
CA SER A 220 19.42 -5.90 -27.48
C SER A 220 20.07 -4.56 -27.85
N GLN A 221 20.79 -3.94 -26.90
CA GLN A 221 21.45 -2.65 -27.11
C GLN A 221 22.32 -2.63 -28.38
N ALA A 222 23.08 -3.70 -28.62
CA ALA A 222 23.93 -3.82 -29.80
C ALA A 222 23.15 -3.78 -31.12
N VAL A 223 21.94 -4.35 -31.16
CA VAL A 223 21.05 -4.29 -32.33
C VAL A 223 20.51 -2.87 -32.50
N ILE A 224 20.09 -2.23 -31.41
CA ILE A 224 19.59 -0.84 -31.42
C ILE A 224 20.67 0.10 -31.96
N ASP A 225 21.88 0.05 -31.39
CA ASP A 225 22.99 0.92 -31.76
C ASP A 225 23.32 0.80 -33.26
N GLU A 226 23.39 -0.43 -33.77
CA GLU A 226 23.70 -0.70 -35.19
C GLU A 226 22.55 -0.24 -36.11
N LEU A 227 21.29 -0.40 -35.71
CA LEU A 227 20.13 0.05 -36.46
C LEU A 227 20.02 1.58 -36.51
N LEU A 228 20.20 2.25 -35.38
CA LEU A 228 20.19 3.72 -35.33
C LEU A 228 21.29 4.31 -36.20
N LYS A 229 22.47 3.69 -36.19
CA LYS A 229 23.58 4.06 -37.06
C LYS A 229 23.28 3.83 -38.54
N ARG A 230 22.80 2.65 -38.95
CA ARG A 230 22.53 2.32 -40.37
C ARG A 230 21.38 3.11 -40.96
N CYS A 231 20.40 3.47 -40.14
CA CYS A 231 19.23 4.24 -40.56
C CYS A 231 19.39 5.76 -40.39
N CYS A 232 20.58 6.22 -39.96
CA CYS A 232 20.87 7.64 -39.69
C CYS A 232 19.94 8.29 -38.65
N PHE A 233 19.51 7.53 -37.64
CA PHE A 233 18.67 8.03 -36.54
C PHE A 233 19.47 8.47 -35.30
N GLU A 234 20.79 8.23 -35.28
CA GLU A 234 21.68 8.61 -34.17
C GLU A 234 21.70 10.11 -33.87
N GLU A 235 21.40 10.95 -34.87
CA GLU A 235 21.39 12.42 -34.72
C GLU A 235 20.09 12.97 -34.11
N LEU A 236 19.02 12.17 -34.00
CA LEU A 236 17.72 12.62 -33.50
C LEU A 236 17.73 12.92 -31.99
N GLY A 237 18.61 12.27 -31.23
CA GLY A 237 18.71 12.50 -29.78
C GLY A 237 17.37 12.36 -29.06
N TRP A 238 17.08 13.29 -28.14
CA TRP A 238 15.82 13.30 -27.38
C TRP A 238 14.57 13.60 -28.23
N ALA A 239 14.73 14.04 -29.48
CA ALA A 239 13.64 14.30 -30.43
C ALA A 239 13.29 13.07 -31.29
N THR A 240 13.68 11.87 -30.85
CA THR A 240 13.38 10.61 -31.54
C THR A 240 11.85 10.43 -31.68
N PRO A 241 11.31 10.33 -32.91
CA PRO A 241 9.88 10.17 -33.14
C PRO A 241 9.34 8.86 -32.58
N VAL A 242 8.06 8.83 -32.23
CA VAL A 242 7.39 7.64 -31.66
C VAL A 242 7.49 6.43 -32.60
N GLU A 243 7.49 6.70 -33.89
CA GLU A 243 7.63 5.73 -34.98
C GLU A 243 8.94 4.94 -34.89
N VAL A 244 10.02 5.52 -34.34
CA VAL A 244 11.29 4.80 -34.13
C VAL A 244 11.16 3.78 -33.00
N TYR A 245 10.49 4.14 -31.90
CA TYR A 245 10.26 3.21 -30.79
C TYR A 245 9.34 2.06 -31.22
N ASP A 246 8.25 2.36 -31.93
CA ASP A 246 7.34 1.36 -32.47
C ASP A 246 8.04 0.42 -33.46
N TRP A 247 8.90 0.98 -34.32
CA TRP A 247 9.72 0.19 -35.25
C TRP A 247 10.71 -0.73 -34.53
N LEU A 248 11.47 -0.23 -33.55
CA LEU A 248 12.39 -1.06 -32.76
C LEU A 248 11.64 -2.19 -32.05
N SER A 249 10.46 -1.91 -31.50
CA SER A 249 9.58 -2.93 -30.91
C SER A 249 9.13 -3.96 -31.95
N ALA A 250 8.81 -3.55 -33.17
CA ALA A 250 8.47 -4.46 -34.26
C ALA A 250 9.66 -5.36 -34.67
N VAL A 251 10.89 -4.81 -34.71
CA VAL A 251 12.11 -5.59 -34.96
C VAL A 251 12.33 -6.65 -33.88
N ARG A 252 12.11 -6.29 -32.60
CA ARG A 252 12.18 -7.26 -31.49
C ARG A 252 11.19 -8.40 -31.69
N LYS A 253 9.93 -8.08 -32.00
CA LYS A 253 8.87 -9.07 -32.24
C LYS A 253 9.23 -10.00 -33.39
N TYR A 254 9.82 -9.48 -34.47
CA TYR A 254 10.33 -10.30 -35.57
C TYR A 254 11.40 -11.29 -35.09
N ALA A 255 12.42 -10.82 -34.36
CA ALA A 255 13.50 -11.67 -33.87
C ALA A 255 12.97 -12.81 -32.98
N VAL A 256 12.06 -12.49 -32.05
CA VAL A 256 11.41 -13.49 -31.18
C VAL A 256 10.61 -14.50 -31.99
N MET A 257 9.78 -14.03 -32.93
CA MET A 257 8.94 -14.89 -33.77
C MET A 257 9.80 -15.85 -34.62
N LYS A 258 10.98 -15.41 -35.05
CA LYS A 258 11.93 -16.22 -35.83
C LYS A 258 12.87 -17.08 -34.99
N GLY A 259 12.86 -16.92 -33.66
CA GLY A 259 13.76 -17.64 -32.75
C GLY A 259 15.22 -17.24 -32.91
N LEU A 260 15.49 -15.99 -33.31
CA LEU A 260 16.83 -15.46 -33.56
C LEU A 260 17.50 -15.00 -32.27
N ASP A 261 18.77 -15.35 -32.10
CA ASP A 261 19.61 -14.97 -30.97
C ASP A 261 20.62 -13.91 -31.40
N SER A 262 20.49 -12.67 -30.91
CA SER A 262 21.37 -11.57 -31.29
C SER A 262 22.84 -11.77 -30.89
N ASN A 263 23.17 -12.78 -30.08
CA ASN A 263 24.56 -13.13 -29.77
C ASN A 263 25.22 -14.01 -30.85
N LYS A 264 24.44 -14.54 -31.81
CA LYS A 264 24.95 -15.29 -32.96
C LYS A 264 25.04 -14.36 -34.15
N GLU A 265 26.20 -14.35 -34.80
CA GLU A 265 26.48 -13.42 -35.90
C GLU A 265 25.45 -13.51 -37.04
N ASP A 266 25.10 -14.71 -37.51
CA ASP A 266 24.15 -14.89 -38.61
C ASP A 266 22.75 -14.36 -38.26
N ASP A 267 22.29 -14.63 -37.04
CA ASP A 267 21.01 -14.17 -36.51
C ASP A 267 21.03 -12.65 -36.33
N PHE A 268 22.12 -12.09 -35.80
CA PHE A 268 22.32 -10.65 -35.66
C PHE A 268 22.19 -9.95 -37.01
N GLN A 269 22.91 -10.41 -38.04
CA GLN A 269 22.85 -9.82 -39.38
C GLN A 269 21.44 -9.92 -39.99
N GLN A 270 20.72 -11.02 -39.74
CA GLN A 270 19.33 -11.16 -40.21
C GLN A 270 18.39 -10.16 -39.53
N ILE A 271 18.55 -9.92 -38.22
CA ILE A 271 17.77 -8.93 -37.47
C ILE A 271 18.07 -7.52 -38.02
N ILE A 272 19.35 -7.18 -38.21
CA ILE A 272 19.75 -5.88 -38.76
C ILE A 272 19.18 -5.67 -40.16
N GLN A 273 19.28 -6.67 -41.04
CA GLN A 273 18.74 -6.58 -42.40
C GLN A 273 17.22 -6.31 -42.38
N HIS A 274 16.48 -7.04 -41.55
CA HIS A 274 15.03 -6.81 -41.41
C HIS A 274 14.72 -5.41 -40.89
N GLY A 275 15.46 -4.92 -39.88
CA GLY A 275 15.27 -3.58 -39.36
C GLY A 275 15.49 -2.51 -40.44
N VAL A 276 16.58 -2.60 -41.20
CA VAL A 276 16.89 -1.64 -42.28
C VAL A 276 15.80 -1.65 -43.36
N GLU A 277 15.29 -2.83 -43.75
CA GLU A 277 14.24 -2.97 -44.76
C GLU A 277 12.87 -2.42 -44.31
N THR A 278 12.62 -2.40 -43.00
CA THR A 278 11.35 -1.99 -42.40
C THR A 278 11.40 -0.63 -41.72
N LYS A 279 12.50 0.13 -41.91
CA LYS A 279 12.68 1.42 -41.26
C LYS A 279 11.53 2.37 -41.59
N PRO A 280 11.08 3.19 -40.63
CA PRO A 280 10.09 4.22 -40.89
C PRO A 280 10.66 5.27 -41.85
N ASP A 281 9.77 5.89 -42.62
CA ASP A 281 10.10 7.08 -43.40
C ASP A 281 9.87 8.30 -42.51
N ILE A 282 10.96 8.93 -42.09
CA ILE A 282 10.95 10.06 -41.17
C ILE A 282 11.54 11.23 -41.93
N ASP A 283 10.70 12.21 -42.25
CA ASP A 283 11.15 13.46 -42.87
C ASP A 283 11.90 14.28 -41.82
N ALA A 284 13.20 14.48 -42.00
CA ALA A 284 14.04 15.26 -41.09
C ALA A 284 13.78 16.78 -41.15
N ASN A 285 12.66 17.22 -41.73
CA ASN A 285 12.35 18.63 -42.04
C ASN A 285 11.03 19.16 -41.44
N GLU A 286 10.36 18.42 -40.55
CA GLU A 286 9.23 18.95 -39.77
C GLU A 286 9.61 19.29 -38.32
#